data_AF-A0A8X6LBB5-F1
#
_entry.id   AF-A0A8X6LBB5-F1
#
_cell.length_a   1.000
_cell.length_b   1.000
_cell.length_c   1.000
_cell.angle_alpha   90.00
_cell.angle_beta   90.00
_cell.angle_gamma   90.00
#
_symmetry.space_group_name_H-M   'P 1'
#
loop_
_entity.id
_entity.type
_entity.pdbx_description
1 polymer ?
#
loop_
_entity_poly.entity_id
_entity_poly.type
_entity_poly.pdbx_seq_one_letter_code
_entity_poly.pdbx_strand_id
1 'polypeptide(L)'
;MAYLGKARKEDLRLLAEELNLNVGDNMKISDLSKLITTHPDYDEEFSKNQLTIIIEDRSFENNKKLRIESFENNKKLRIEGFESNRKWFLSNNNLRKRIKGLIANFS
;
A
#
# COMPACT_ATOMS: atom_id res chain seq x y z
N MET A 1 1.26 -9.00 -29.67
CA MET A 1 1.95 -7.79 -29.17
C MET A 1 2.61 -8.06 -27.83
N ALA A 2 3.89 -7.72 -27.68
CA ALA A 2 4.69 -8.13 -26.52
C ALA A 2 4.44 -7.30 -25.25
N TYR A 3 3.85 -6.10 -25.36
CA TYR A 3 3.66 -5.19 -24.23
C TYR A 3 2.40 -5.54 -23.39
N LEU A 4 1.26 -5.84 -24.05
CA LEU A 4 0.03 -6.26 -23.36
C LEU A 4 0.24 -7.56 -22.58
N GLY A 5 1.00 -8.52 -23.13
CA GLY A 5 1.29 -9.79 -22.46
C GLY A 5 2.14 -9.68 -21.18
N LYS A 6 2.78 -8.53 -20.94
CA LYS A 6 3.58 -8.25 -19.73
C LYS A 6 2.83 -7.45 -18.67
N ALA A 7 1.67 -6.89 -19.02
CA ALA A 7 0.89 -6.06 -18.12
C ALA A 7 0.07 -6.89 -17.14
N ARG A 8 -0.33 -6.29 -16.01
CA ARG A 8 -1.19 -6.99 -15.05
C ARG A 8 -2.60 -7.13 -15.61
N LYS A 9 -3.31 -8.19 -15.20
CA LYS A 9 -4.69 -8.42 -15.60
C LYS A 9 -5.59 -7.23 -15.27
N GLU A 10 -5.41 -6.62 -14.11
CA GLU A 10 -6.17 -5.44 -13.66
C GLU A 10 -5.94 -4.23 -14.58
N ASP A 11 -4.68 -3.96 -14.95
CA ASP A 11 -4.35 -2.82 -15.83
C ASP A 11 -4.95 -3.01 -17.23
N LEU A 12 -4.91 -4.24 -17.76
CA LEU A 12 -5.53 -4.56 -19.05
C LEU A 12 -7.06 -4.50 -19.01
N ARG A 13 -7.66 -4.83 -17.87
CA ARG A 13 -9.10 -4.71 -17.66
C ARG A 13 -9.50 -3.23 -17.72
N LEU A 14 -8.81 -2.38 -16.97
CA LEU A 14 -8.99 -0.93 -16.97
C LEU A 14 -8.81 -0.34 -18.37
N LEU A 15 -7.73 -0.70 -19.07
CA LEU A 15 -7.50 -0.25 -20.43
C LEU A 15 -8.67 -0.63 -21.37
N ALA A 16 -9.16 -1.86 -21.28
CA ALA A 16 -10.29 -2.29 -22.09
C ALA A 16 -11.61 -1.58 -21.71
N GLU A 17 -11.82 -1.28 -20.42
CA GLU A 17 -12.96 -0.48 -19.95
C GLU A 17 -12.87 0.98 -20.44
N GLU A 18 -11.69 1.61 -20.42
CA GLU A 18 -11.47 2.98 -20.96
C GLU A 18 -11.66 3.06 -22.47
N LEU A 19 -11.34 1.98 -23.19
CA LEU A 19 -11.63 1.81 -24.60
C LEU A 19 -13.11 1.48 -24.88
N ASN A 20 -13.98 1.50 -23.86
CA ASN A 20 -15.40 1.16 -23.93
C ASN A 20 -15.67 -0.26 -24.47
N LEU A 21 -14.73 -1.19 -24.25
CA LEU A 21 -14.88 -2.59 -24.63
C LEU A 21 -15.67 -3.34 -23.54
N ASN A 22 -16.50 -4.29 -23.96
CA ASN A 22 -17.24 -5.11 -23.00
C ASN A 22 -16.31 -6.14 -22.35
N VAL A 23 -15.92 -5.89 -21.10
CA VAL A 23 -15.01 -6.75 -20.35
C VAL A 23 -15.78 -7.70 -19.43
N GLY A 24 -15.63 -9.00 -19.68
CA GLY A 24 -16.18 -10.03 -18.79
C GLY A 24 -15.34 -10.22 -17.54
N ASP A 25 -15.97 -10.47 -16.39
CA ASP A 25 -15.30 -10.58 -15.09
C ASP A 25 -14.16 -11.62 -15.04
N ASN A 26 -14.26 -12.68 -15.83
CA ASN A 26 -13.33 -13.80 -15.84
C ASN A 26 -12.44 -13.90 -17.09
N MET A 27 -12.30 -12.83 -17.87
CA MET A 27 -11.39 -12.83 -19.02
C MET A 27 -9.92 -13.05 -18.58
N LYS A 28 -9.17 -13.83 -19.36
CA LYS A 28 -7.72 -14.02 -19.15
C LYS A 28 -6.95 -12.87 -19.81
N ILE A 29 -5.69 -12.70 -19.44
CA ILE A 29 -4.76 -11.73 -20.07
C ILE A 29 -4.74 -11.90 -21.60
N SER A 30 -4.76 -13.16 -22.07
CA SER A 30 -4.82 -13.48 -23.50
C SER A 30 -6.09 -12.96 -24.16
N ASP A 31 -7.23 -13.04 -23.48
CA ASP A 31 -8.53 -12.69 -24.01
C ASP A 31 -8.70 -11.16 -24.04
N LEU A 32 -8.25 -10.48 -22.97
CA LEU A 32 -8.19 -9.02 -22.90
C LEU A 32 -7.27 -8.44 -23.98
N SER A 33 -6.07 -9.01 -24.14
CA SER A 33 -5.12 -8.57 -25.16
C SER A 33 -5.72 -8.71 -26.57
N LYS A 34 -6.41 -9.83 -26.83
CA LYS A 34 -7.12 -10.04 -28.10
C LYS A 34 -8.24 -9.03 -28.29
N LEU A 35 -9.08 -8.81 -27.27
CA LEU A 35 -10.20 -7.87 -27.33
C LEU A 35 -9.74 -6.47 -27.72
N ILE A 36 -8.67 -5.98 -27.11
CA ILE A 36 -8.08 -4.67 -27.41
C ILE A 36 -7.55 -4.62 -28.85
N THR A 37 -6.75 -5.61 -29.26
CA THR A 37 -6.11 -5.62 -30.60
C THR A 37 -7.06 -5.90 -31.76
N THR A 38 -8.25 -6.47 -31.49
CA THR A 38 -9.24 -6.79 -32.52
C THR A 38 -10.18 -5.60 -32.78
N HIS A 39 -10.10 -4.54 -31.97
CA HIS A 39 -10.89 -3.34 -32.18
C HIS A 39 -10.50 -2.65 -33.50
N PRO A 40 -11.45 -2.22 -34.34
CA PRO A 40 -11.16 -1.61 -35.64
C PRO A 40 -10.32 -0.33 -35.52
N ASP A 41 -10.48 0.42 -34.43
CA ASP A 41 -9.72 1.64 -34.14
C ASP A 41 -8.50 1.39 -33.24
N TYR A 42 -8.00 0.15 -33.20
CA TYR A 42 -6.81 -0.17 -32.40
C TYR A 42 -5.57 0.56 -32.94
N ASP A 43 -5.09 1.51 -32.14
CA ASP A 43 -3.79 2.14 -32.29
C ASP A 43 -2.85 1.62 -31.20
N GLU A 44 -1.74 1.00 -31.62
CA GLU A 44 -0.74 0.43 -30.72
C GLU A 44 -0.05 1.49 -29.86
N GLU A 45 0.28 2.65 -30.42
CA GLU A 45 0.97 3.71 -29.70
C GLU A 45 0.03 4.37 -28.68
N PHE A 46 -1.22 4.63 -29.07
CA PHE A 46 -2.25 5.09 -28.15
C PHE A 46 -2.47 4.11 -27.00
N SER A 47 -2.68 2.83 -27.30
CA SER A 47 -2.93 1.79 -26.29
C SER A 47 -1.77 1.64 -25.32
N LYS A 48 -0.52 1.75 -25.82
CA LYS A 48 0.68 1.69 -24.99
C LYS A 48 0.81 2.91 -24.09
N ASN A 49 0.48 4.10 -24.59
CA ASN A 49 0.50 5.34 -23.79
C ASN A 49 -0.56 5.30 -22.70
N GLN A 50 -1.79 4.89 -23.01
CA GLN A 50 -2.85 4.71 -22.00
C GLN A 50 -2.45 3.70 -20.94
N LEU A 51 -1.90 2.55 -21.33
CA LEU A 51 -1.43 1.55 -20.38
C LEU A 51 -0.31 2.07 -19.47
N THR A 52 0.56 2.92 -20.00
CA THR A 52 1.63 3.56 -19.21
C THR A 52 1.04 4.46 -18.14
N ILE A 53 0.05 5.29 -18.49
CA ILE A 53 -0.66 6.17 -17.55
C ILE A 53 -1.31 5.35 -16.43
N ILE A 54 -2.06 4.29 -16.77
CA ILE A 54 -2.70 3.40 -15.79
C ILE A 54 -1.66 2.81 -14.80
N ILE A 55 -0.52 2.36 -15.33
CA ILE A 55 0.56 1.78 -14.52
C ILE A 55 1.17 2.84 -13.58
N GLU A 56 1.40 4.04 -14.09
CA GLU A 56 1.93 5.18 -13.33
C GLU A 56 0.98 5.63 -12.22
N ASP A 57 -0.31 5.78 -12.52
CA ASP A 57 -1.34 6.16 -11.55
C ASP A 57 -1.44 5.14 -10.41
N ARG A 58 -1.46 3.84 -10.74
CA ARG A 58 -1.44 2.78 -9.74
C ARG A 58 -0.18 2.85 -8.88
N SER A 59 0.98 3.11 -9.49
CA SER A 59 2.25 3.24 -8.76
C SER A 59 2.20 4.43 -7.80
N PHE A 60 1.68 5.57 -8.26
CA PHE A 60 1.51 6.77 -7.47
C PHE A 60 0.60 6.54 -6.25
N GLU A 61 -0.58 5.95 -6.47
CA GLU A 61 -1.52 5.66 -5.38
C GLU A 61 -0.98 4.63 -4.38
N ASN A 62 -0.24 3.61 -4.83
CA ASN A 62 0.43 2.68 -3.93
C ASN A 62 1.51 3.37 -3.09
N ASN A 63 2.35 4.21 -3.70
CA ASN A 63 3.37 4.96 -2.99
C ASN A 63 2.77 5.94 -1.96
N LYS A 64 1.66 6.59 -2.32
CA LYS A 64 0.91 7.46 -1.42
C LYS A 64 0.36 6.69 -0.22
N LYS A 65 -0.25 5.52 -0.44
CA LYS A 65 -0.73 4.64 0.64
C LYS A 65 0.41 4.21 1.57
N LEU A 66 1.54 3.75 1.02
CA LEU A 66 2.71 3.36 1.80
C LEU A 66 3.27 4.52 2.65
N ARG A 67 3.28 5.75 2.10
CA ARG A 67 3.71 6.94 2.86
C ARG A 67 2.77 7.24 4.03
N ILE A 68 1.46 7.16 3.81
CA ILE A 68 0.45 7.39 4.86
C ILE A 68 0.58 6.33 5.95
N GLU A 69 0.62 5.05 5.56
CA GLU A 69 0.78 3.93 6.49
C GLU A 69 2.08 4.03 7.30
N SER A 70 3.20 4.37 6.65
CA SER A 70 4.47 4.60 7.33
C SER A 70 4.39 5.75 8.34
N PHE A 71 3.71 6.84 7.99
CA PHE A 71 3.51 7.97 8.89
C PHE A 71 2.66 7.58 10.11
N GLU A 72 1.56 6.87 9.90
CA GLU A 72 0.69 6.37 10.97
C GLU A 72 1.41 5.39 11.90
N ASN A 73 2.16 4.44 11.33
CA ASN A 73 2.96 3.49 12.08
C ASN A 73 4.04 4.19 12.91
N ASN A 74 4.75 5.16 12.32
CA ASN A 74 5.76 5.95 13.05
C ASN A 74 5.14 6.75 14.20
N LYS A 75 3.97 7.36 13.98
CA LYS A 75 3.23 8.07 15.03
C LYS A 75 2.84 7.13 16.16
N LYS A 76 2.34 5.93 15.83
CA LYS A 76 1.96 4.90 16.80
C LYS A 76 3.16 4.42 17.62
N LEU A 77 4.26 4.06 16.96
CA LEU A 77 5.51 3.66 17.62
C LEU A 77 6.04 4.74 18.56
N ARG A 78 5.94 6.01 18.15
CA ARG A 78 6.36 7.13 19.00
C ARG A 78 5.52 7.21 20.28
N ILE A 79 4.19 7.11 20.17
CA ILE A 79 3.28 7.13 21.32
C ILE A 79 3.54 5.92 22.23
N GLU A 80 3.64 4.72 21.67
CA GLU A 80 3.93 3.49 22.42
C GLU A 80 5.28 3.57 23.14
N GLY A 81 6.30 4.15 22.49
CA GLY A 81 7.60 4.41 23.10
C GLY A 81 7.50 5.38 24.29
N PHE A 82 6.76 6.48 24.14
CA PHE A 82 6.51 7.43 25.23
C PHE A 82 5.78 6.78 26.41
N GLU A 83 4.73 6.00 26.14
CA GLU A 83 3.97 5.31 27.19
C GLU A 83 4.81 4.26 27.91
N SER A 84 5.59 3.49 27.16
CA SER A 84 6.50 2.48 27.72
C SER A 84 7.53 3.14 28.64
N ASN A 85 8.12 4.25 28.19
CA ASN A 85 9.06 5.02 28.98
C ASN A 85 8.40 5.58 30.26
N ARG A 86 7.20 6.17 30.14
CA ARG A 86 6.41 6.66 31.28
C ARG A 86 6.13 5.54 32.30
N LYS A 87 5.69 4.37 31.84
CA LYS A 87 5.42 3.20 32.69
C LYS A 87 6.69 2.75 33.43
N TRP A 88 7.81 2.68 32.72
CA TRP A 88 9.11 2.34 33.31
C TRP A 88 9.52 3.32 34.41
N PHE A 89 9.41 4.63 34.17
CA PHE A 89 9.73 5.66 35.18
C PHE A 89 8.88 5.53 36.43
N LEU A 90 7.57 5.32 36.27
CA LEU A 90 6.65 5.14 37.41
C LEU A 90 6.99 3.88 38.21
N SER A 91 7.25 2.76 37.53
CA SER A 91 7.65 1.50 38.17
C SER A 91 8.94 1.67 38.99
N ASN A 92 9.97 2.29 38.40
CA ASN A 92 11.24 2.54 39.06
C ASN A 92 11.12 3.46 40.28
N ASN A 93 10.32 4.52 40.18
CA ASN A 93 10.11 5.42 41.31
C ASN A 93 9.37 4.69 42.45
N ASN A 94 8.36 3.89 42.13
CA ASN A 94 7.65 3.07 43.12
C ASN A 94 8.59 2.05 43.80
N LEU A 95 9.47 1.38 43.04
CA LEU A 95 10.49 0.48 43.58
C LEU A 95 11.42 1.22 44.55
N ARG A 96 11.91 2.42 44.18
CA ARG A 96 12.76 3.23 45.06
C ARG A 96 12.06 3.63 46.36
N LYS A 97 10.79 4.02 46.31
CA LYS A 97 9.99 4.34 47.51
C LYS A 97 9.86 3.12 48.43
N ARG A 98 9.60 1.93 47.88
CA ARG A 98 9.52 0.67 48.64
C ARG A 98 10.84 0.32 49.32
N ILE A 99 11.96 0.44 48.62
CA ILE A 99 13.30 0.18 49.18
C ILE A 99 13.60 1.12 50.34
N LYS A 100 13.33 2.43 50.19
CA LYS A 100 13.53 3.42 51.28
C LYS A 100 12.69 3.11 52.51
N GLY A 101 11.42 2.74 52.32
CA GLY A 101 10.54 2.36 53.43
C GLY A 101 11.01 1.11 54.17
N LEU A 102 11.54 0.10 53.45
CA LEU A 102 12.13 -1.07 54.08
C LEU A 102 13.35 -0.68 54.92
N ILE A 103 14.30 0.09 54.36
CA ILE A 103 15.51 0.52 55.10
C ILE A 103 15.15 1.29 56.37
N ALA A 104 14.15 2.19 56.31
CA ALA A 104 13.70 2.96 57.47
C ALA A 104 13.05 2.11 58.58
N ASN A 105 12.53 0.93 58.26
CA ASN A 105 11.93 0.02 59.25
C ASN A 105 12.96 -0.90 59.92
N PHE A 106 14.21 -0.94 59.43
CA PHE A 106 15.30 -1.75 59.97
C PHE A 106 16.36 -0.92 60.73
N SER A 107 16.17 0.40 60.87
CA SER A 107 17.01 1.31 61.69
C SER A 107 16.25 1.74 62.92
#